data_AF-A0A967D482-F1
#
_entry.id   AF-A0A967D482-F1
#
_cell.length_a   1.000
_cell.length_b   1.000
_cell.length_c   1.000
_cell.angle_alpha   90.00
_cell.angle_beta   90.00
_cell.angle_gamma   90.00
#
_symmetry.space_group_name_H-M   'P 1'
#
loop_
_entity.id
_entity.type
_entity.pdbx_description
1 polymer ?
#
loop_
_entity_poly.entity_id
_entity_poly.type
_entity_poly.pdbx_seq_one_letter_code
_entity_poly.pdbx_strand_id
1 'polypeptide(L)'
;GIRTGVRPGSWFHQTECFGPVLGLMQADTLDHAIELQNGSAFGLTGGIHSLDPTEIGRWMDAVEVGNAYVNRPITGAIVQRQPFGGWKRSVIGPGAKAGGPNYVAQFGTWHTTASAPDDFDEVWAEHFSVEHDPTGLACEANLFRYRPLDRIVLRYGPSTDPAELDLARRAAHVAGVSVIESDTRHESDEALAARLPDLDIERIRLVGVTAGTSLRRAANAAQVHLADQPPVPQGRVELLHLVREQSVSITRHRFGNPLPGRWPR
;
A
#
# COMPACT_ATOMS: atom_id res chain seq x y z
N GLY A 1 11.68 6.28 28.65
CA GLY A 1 10.65 6.15 29.71
C GLY A 1 9.48 5.33 29.20
N ILE A 2 8.73 4.67 30.07
CA ILE A 2 7.55 3.86 29.70
C ILE A 2 6.30 4.50 30.29
N ARG A 3 5.32 4.80 29.44
CA ARG A 3 3.99 5.30 29.81
C ARG A 3 3.02 4.13 29.85
N THR A 4 2.33 3.93 30.96
CA THR A 4 1.24 2.96 31.09
C THR A 4 -0.11 3.64 30.90
N GLY A 5 -1.14 2.86 30.53
CA GLY A 5 -2.51 3.37 30.41
C GLY A 5 -2.72 4.36 29.26
N VAL A 6 -1.93 4.26 28.19
CA VAL A 6 -2.18 5.03 26.96
C VAL A 6 -3.52 4.59 26.39
N ARG A 7 -4.40 5.56 26.10
CA ARG A 7 -5.77 5.29 25.63
C ARG A 7 -5.88 5.48 24.12
N PRO A 8 -6.78 4.74 23.43
CA PRO A 8 -7.17 5.05 22.05
C PRO A 8 -7.53 6.54 21.89
N GLY A 9 -7.20 7.11 20.74
CA GLY A 9 -7.36 8.54 20.43
C GLY A 9 -6.56 9.53 21.30
N SER A 10 -5.84 9.10 22.34
CA SER A 10 -5.05 10.02 23.16
C SER A 10 -3.89 10.64 22.37
N TRP A 11 -3.38 11.79 22.85
CA TRP A 11 -2.27 12.50 22.19
C TRP A 11 -1.07 11.58 21.90
N PHE A 12 -0.68 10.74 22.87
CA PHE A 12 0.48 9.84 22.73
C PHE A 12 0.22 8.67 21.78
N HIS A 13 -1.03 8.26 21.59
CA HIS A 13 -1.39 7.25 20.59
C HIS A 13 -1.32 7.81 19.16
N GLN A 14 -1.62 9.11 18.98
CA GLN A 14 -1.77 9.75 17.67
C GLN A 14 -0.56 10.60 17.25
N THR A 15 0.43 10.77 18.13
CA THR A 15 1.57 11.66 17.90
C THR A 15 2.88 10.91 18.06
N GLU A 16 3.68 10.90 16.99
CA GLU A 16 5.04 10.41 17.02
C GLU A 16 5.96 11.42 17.73
N CYS A 17 6.55 11.04 18.87
CA CYS A 17 7.44 11.91 19.64
C CYS A 17 8.90 11.91 19.15
N PHE A 18 9.29 10.96 18.31
CA PHE A 18 10.66 10.81 17.78
C PHE A 18 11.76 10.80 18.86
N GLY A 19 11.49 10.13 19.99
CA GLY A 19 12.37 10.10 21.15
C GLY A 19 12.21 8.84 22.00
N PRO A 20 12.99 8.69 23.09
CA PRO A 20 13.09 7.45 23.86
C PRO A 20 11.92 7.26 24.84
N VAL A 21 10.69 7.25 24.34
CA VAL A 21 9.46 7.07 25.12
C VAL A 21 8.61 5.97 24.49
N LEU A 22 8.26 4.96 25.29
CA LEU A 22 7.36 3.87 24.90
C LEU A 22 6.00 4.06 25.59
N GLY A 23 4.91 3.78 24.88
CA GLY A 23 3.56 3.75 25.42
C GLY A 23 3.00 2.33 25.44
N LEU A 24 2.37 1.94 26.53
CA LEU A 24 1.66 0.68 26.67
C LEU A 24 0.15 0.94 26.62
N MET A 25 -0.51 0.28 25.68
CA MET A 25 -1.96 0.22 25.54
C MET A 25 -2.42 -1.19 25.91
N GLN A 26 -3.59 -1.32 26.52
CA GLN A 26 -4.21 -2.60 26.82
C GLN A 26 -5.39 -2.80 25.87
N ALA A 27 -5.48 -3.99 25.30
CA ALA A 27 -6.61 -4.44 24.49
C ALA A 27 -7.17 -5.72 25.11
N ASP A 28 -8.47 -5.94 24.93
CA ASP A 28 -9.17 -7.11 25.49
C ASP A 28 -9.04 -8.35 24.59
N THR A 29 -8.91 -8.13 23.28
CA THR A 29 -8.79 -9.16 22.25
C THR A 29 -7.73 -8.77 21.21
N LEU A 30 -7.30 -9.72 20.39
CA LEU A 30 -6.42 -9.46 19.25
C LEU A 30 -7.07 -8.47 18.25
N ASP A 31 -8.36 -8.63 17.96
CA ASP A 31 -9.07 -7.72 17.05
C ASP A 31 -9.07 -6.29 17.57
N HIS A 32 -9.36 -6.09 18.86
CA HIS A 32 -9.25 -4.77 19.49
C HIS A 32 -7.81 -4.25 19.39
N ALA A 33 -6.78 -5.08 19.60
CA ALA A 33 -5.39 -4.64 19.45
C ALA A 33 -5.04 -4.21 18.01
N ILE A 34 -5.56 -4.91 17.00
CA ILE A 34 -5.41 -4.56 15.58
C ILE A 34 -6.12 -3.24 15.27
N GLU A 35 -7.35 -3.05 15.79
CA GLU A 35 -8.09 -1.79 15.67
C GLU A 35 -7.31 -0.61 16.28
N LEU A 36 -6.72 -0.79 17.46
CA LEU A 36 -5.86 0.21 18.07
C LEU A 36 -4.64 0.52 17.18
N GLN A 37 -3.96 -0.52 16.69
CA GLN A 37 -2.78 -0.35 15.82
C GLN A 37 -3.13 0.40 14.52
N ASN A 38 -4.21 0.01 13.86
CA ASN A 38 -4.66 0.63 12.60
C ASN A 38 -5.29 2.01 12.83
N GLY A 39 -5.76 2.30 14.04
CA GLY A 39 -6.30 3.61 14.43
C GLY A 39 -5.28 4.75 14.46
N SER A 40 -4.00 4.47 14.21
CA SER A 40 -3.00 5.50 13.92
C SER A 40 -3.16 6.05 12.50
N ALA A 41 -2.94 7.35 12.33
CA ALA A 41 -2.91 7.98 11.01
C ALA A 41 -1.70 7.54 10.14
N PHE A 42 -0.79 6.75 10.71
CA PHE A 42 0.43 6.24 10.09
C PHE A 42 0.35 4.73 9.87
N GLY A 43 1.09 4.23 8.88
CA GLY A 43 1.14 2.81 8.53
C GLY A 43 2.54 2.39 8.09
N LEU A 44 3.58 2.78 8.85
CA LEU A 44 4.98 2.53 8.47
C LEU A 44 5.42 1.10 8.80
N THR A 45 5.65 0.83 10.08
CA THR A 45 6.02 -0.49 10.59
C THR A 45 5.03 -0.96 11.64
N GLY A 46 4.86 -2.28 11.74
CA GLY A 46 4.05 -2.91 12.77
C GLY A 46 4.52 -4.33 13.00
N GLY A 47 4.26 -4.88 14.18
CA GLY A 47 4.63 -6.25 14.44
C GLY A 47 3.79 -6.93 15.51
N ILE A 48 3.71 -8.24 15.40
CA ILE A 48 3.06 -9.13 16.36
C ILE A 48 4.09 -10.08 16.96
N HIS A 49 3.97 -10.31 18.26
CA HIS A 49 4.66 -11.39 18.96
C HIS A 49 3.62 -12.39 19.45
N SER A 50 3.47 -13.49 18.72
CA SER A 50 2.60 -14.61 19.05
C SER A 50 3.21 -15.91 18.51
N LEU A 51 2.95 -17.03 19.17
CA LEU A 51 3.30 -18.35 18.66
C LEU A 51 2.08 -19.10 18.09
N ASP A 52 0.89 -18.51 18.20
CA ASP A 52 -0.35 -19.07 17.66
C ASP A 52 -0.45 -18.71 16.17
N PRO A 53 -0.42 -19.69 15.25
CA PRO A 53 -0.54 -19.42 13.81
C PRO A 53 -1.88 -18.78 13.42
N THR A 54 -2.94 -19.00 14.19
CA THR A 54 -4.27 -18.40 13.97
C THR A 54 -4.24 -16.90 14.24
N GLU A 55 -3.61 -16.49 15.34
CA GLU A 55 -3.42 -15.08 15.68
C GLU A 55 -2.52 -14.37 14.68
N ILE A 56 -1.43 -15.03 14.27
CA ILE A 56 -0.51 -14.49 13.27
C ILE A 56 -1.22 -14.31 11.93
N GLY A 57 -1.96 -15.33 11.47
CA GLY A 57 -2.75 -15.25 10.24
C GLY A 57 -3.74 -14.09 10.28
N ARG A 58 -4.56 -14.03 11.35
CA ARG A 58 -5.53 -12.95 11.56
C ARG A 58 -4.88 -11.57 11.53
N TRP A 59 -3.73 -11.40 12.17
CA TRP A 59 -3.00 -10.14 12.17
C TRP A 59 -2.44 -9.79 10.79
N MET A 60 -1.84 -10.75 10.06
CA MET A 60 -1.29 -10.52 8.73
C MET A 60 -2.34 -10.14 7.69
N ASP A 61 -3.59 -10.58 7.88
CA ASP A 61 -4.71 -10.24 6.99
C ASP A 61 -5.25 -8.82 7.24
N ALA A 62 -5.15 -8.35 8.47
CA ALA A 62 -5.83 -7.14 8.94
C ALA A 62 -4.91 -5.94 9.16
N VAL A 63 -3.61 -6.16 9.34
CA VAL A 63 -2.68 -5.09 9.69
C VAL A 63 -2.46 -4.12 8.54
N GLU A 64 -2.59 -2.83 8.83
CA GLU A 64 -2.45 -1.75 7.84
C GLU A 64 -1.09 -1.05 7.94
N VAL A 65 -0.03 -1.80 7.64
CA VAL A 65 1.35 -1.28 7.63
C VAL A 65 2.08 -1.70 6.36
N GLY A 66 3.00 -0.84 5.90
CA GLY A 66 3.87 -1.19 4.79
C GLY A 66 4.89 -2.27 5.16
N ASN A 67 5.45 -2.26 6.37
CA ASN A 67 6.43 -3.24 6.83
C ASN A 67 5.91 -3.99 8.06
N ALA A 68 5.50 -5.24 7.87
CA ALA A 68 4.97 -6.14 8.88
C ALA A 68 6.06 -7.09 9.38
N TYR A 69 6.11 -7.31 10.69
CA TYR A 69 7.11 -8.14 11.34
C TYR A 69 6.48 -9.12 12.33
N VAL A 70 6.83 -10.40 12.25
CA VAL A 70 6.29 -11.45 13.12
C VAL A 70 7.43 -12.05 13.94
N ASN A 71 7.29 -11.97 15.27
CA ASN A 71 8.21 -12.52 16.26
C ASN A 71 9.64 -11.95 16.22
N ARG A 72 9.78 -10.68 15.81
CA ARG A 72 11.06 -9.97 15.72
C ARG A 72 10.89 -8.45 15.90
N PRO A 73 11.98 -7.70 16.15
CA PRO A 73 11.94 -6.24 16.14
C PRO A 73 11.46 -5.68 14.79
N ILE A 74 10.82 -4.50 14.85
CA ILE A 74 10.21 -3.81 13.70
C ILE A 74 11.14 -2.78 13.03
N THR A 75 12.40 -2.72 13.45
CA THR A 75 13.43 -1.81 12.94
C THR A 75 14.58 -2.60 12.30
N GLY A 76 15.50 -1.89 11.64
CA GLY A 76 16.66 -2.52 10.99
C GLY A 76 16.31 -3.26 9.70
N ALA A 77 15.43 -2.66 8.89
CA ALA A 77 15.10 -3.18 7.56
C ALA A 77 16.37 -3.28 6.69
N ILE A 78 16.57 -4.44 6.06
CA ILE A 78 17.69 -4.72 5.18
C ILE A 78 17.19 -4.66 3.73
N VAL A 79 17.95 -3.99 2.85
CA VAL A 79 17.65 -3.87 1.41
C VAL A 79 17.32 -5.24 0.81
N GLN A 80 16.31 -5.28 -0.07
CA GLN A 80 15.75 -6.48 -0.73
C GLN A 80 15.09 -7.50 0.21
N ARG A 81 15.53 -7.65 1.46
CA ARG A 81 14.87 -8.52 2.44
C ARG A 81 13.58 -7.91 2.95
N GLN A 82 13.65 -6.65 3.39
CA GLN A 82 12.48 -5.89 3.82
C GLN A 82 12.49 -4.54 3.13
N PRO A 83 12.18 -4.45 1.82
CA PRO A 83 11.95 -3.18 1.15
C PRO A 83 11.11 -2.25 2.03
N PHE A 84 11.53 -0.99 2.16
CA PHE A 84 11.04 -0.12 3.21
C PHE A 84 10.18 1.03 2.68
N GLY A 85 9.02 1.21 3.28
CA GLY A 85 8.04 2.25 2.94
C GLY A 85 6.71 1.97 3.61
N GLY A 86 5.98 3.01 3.98
CA GLY A 86 4.71 2.88 4.71
C GLY A 86 3.48 3.10 3.86
N TRP A 87 2.32 3.05 4.51
CA TRP A 87 1.01 3.43 3.98
C TRP A 87 0.47 4.66 4.74
N LYS A 88 -0.73 5.13 4.38
CA LYS A 88 -1.39 6.28 5.02
C LYS A 88 -0.45 7.51 4.99
N ARG A 89 -0.36 8.26 6.09
CA ARG A 89 0.50 9.45 6.20
C ARG A 89 1.99 9.14 6.28
N SER A 90 2.40 7.87 6.22
CA SER A 90 3.81 7.48 6.20
C SER A 90 4.44 7.53 4.80
N VAL A 91 3.68 7.93 3.78
CA VAL A 91 4.13 8.02 2.39
C VAL A 91 3.44 9.17 1.68
N ILE A 92 4.15 9.82 0.75
CA ILE A 92 3.59 10.72 -0.25
C ILE A 92 4.08 10.24 -1.62
N GLY A 93 3.17 10.07 -2.57
CA GLY A 93 3.51 9.68 -3.95
C GLY A 93 3.07 8.26 -4.35
N PRO A 94 3.72 7.66 -5.38
CA PRO A 94 3.33 6.35 -5.91
C PRO A 94 3.56 5.20 -4.93
N GLY A 95 4.49 5.38 -3.98
CA GLY A 95 4.62 4.53 -2.81
C GLY A 95 5.38 3.22 -3.01
N ALA A 96 6.19 3.09 -4.07
CA ALA A 96 7.10 1.95 -4.15
C ALA A 96 8.18 2.07 -3.05
N LYS A 97 8.59 0.92 -2.52
CA LYS A 97 9.46 0.81 -1.35
C LYS A 97 10.93 0.97 -1.72
N ALA A 98 11.65 1.79 -0.96
CA ALA A 98 13.10 1.91 -1.07
C ALA A 98 13.77 0.54 -0.82
N GLY A 99 14.76 0.21 -1.66
CA GLY A 99 15.39 -1.12 -1.63
C GLY A 99 14.51 -2.25 -2.17
N GLY A 100 13.34 -1.93 -2.75
CA GLY A 100 12.47 -2.84 -3.47
C GLY A 100 12.62 -2.74 -4.99
N PRO A 101 11.97 -3.64 -5.74
CA PRO A 101 12.17 -3.79 -7.19
C PRO A 101 11.66 -2.60 -8.01
N ASN A 102 10.64 -1.89 -7.53
CA ASN A 102 9.96 -0.85 -8.31
C ASN A 102 10.42 0.57 -7.96
N TYR A 103 11.37 0.75 -7.03
CA TYR A 103 11.74 2.08 -6.54
C TYR A 103 12.37 2.96 -7.62
N VAL A 104 13.36 2.40 -8.34
CA VAL A 104 14.09 3.13 -9.39
C VAL A 104 13.17 3.50 -10.56
N ALA A 105 12.21 2.62 -10.87
CA ALA A 105 11.23 2.80 -11.94
C ALA A 105 10.34 4.05 -11.78
N GLN A 106 10.28 4.63 -10.57
CA GLN A 106 9.54 5.87 -10.31
C GLN A 106 10.29 7.13 -10.77
N PHE A 107 11.61 7.07 -10.99
CA PHE A 107 12.42 8.23 -11.39
C PHE A 107 12.49 8.40 -12.91
N GLY A 108 11.37 8.15 -13.59
CA GLY A 108 11.26 8.21 -15.03
C GLY A 108 9.80 8.19 -15.47
N THR A 109 9.61 8.09 -16.78
CA THR A 109 8.28 7.94 -17.39
C THR A 109 8.27 6.68 -18.23
N TRP A 110 7.11 6.04 -18.30
CA TRP A 110 6.89 4.83 -19.08
C TRP A 110 6.07 5.18 -20.32
N HIS A 111 6.43 4.58 -21.45
CA HIS A 111 5.73 4.74 -22.71
C HIS A 111 5.75 3.41 -23.45
N THR A 112 4.66 3.14 -24.16
CA THR A 112 4.51 1.95 -24.98
C THR A 112 5.49 1.98 -26.14
N THR A 113 6.19 0.87 -26.38
CA THR A 113 6.97 0.65 -27.60
C THR A 113 6.22 -0.30 -28.54
N ALA A 114 6.81 -0.74 -29.66
CA ALA A 114 6.16 -1.64 -30.61
C ALA A 114 6.01 -3.10 -30.08
N SER A 115 5.45 -3.27 -28.89
CA SER A 115 5.17 -4.55 -28.24
C SER A 115 3.65 -4.78 -28.16
N ALA A 116 3.25 -6.04 -28.20
CA ALA A 116 1.86 -6.43 -27.93
C ALA A 116 1.44 -5.99 -26.52
N PRO A 117 0.14 -5.70 -26.30
CA PRO A 117 -0.40 -5.49 -24.96
C PRO A 117 -0.31 -6.77 -24.13
N ASP A 118 -0.06 -6.65 -22.83
CA ASP A 118 -0.10 -7.78 -21.91
C ASP A 118 -1.55 -8.18 -21.60
N ASP A 119 -1.79 -9.44 -21.27
CA ASP A 119 -3.02 -9.84 -20.59
C ASP A 119 -2.90 -9.51 -19.09
N PHE A 120 -3.71 -8.54 -18.64
CA PHE A 120 -3.68 -8.10 -17.25
C PHE A 120 -4.10 -9.20 -16.27
N ASP A 121 -5.00 -10.11 -16.68
CA ASP A 121 -5.44 -11.22 -15.83
C ASP A 121 -4.26 -12.20 -15.59
N GLU A 122 -3.49 -12.50 -16.63
CA GLU A 122 -2.28 -13.33 -16.55
C GLU A 122 -1.20 -12.65 -15.69
N VAL A 123 -0.88 -11.38 -15.97
CA VAL A 123 0.11 -10.63 -15.20
C VAL A 123 -0.27 -10.53 -13.72
N TRP A 124 -1.56 -10.34 -13.43
CA TRP A 124 -2.03 -10.33 -12.04
C TRP A 124 -1.81 -11.67 -11.36
N ALA A 125 -2.28 -12.75 -11.98
CA ALA A 125 -2.20 -14.11 -11.46
C ALA A 125 -0.76 -14.57 -11.20
N GLU A 126 0.17 -14.20 -12.08
CA GLU A 126 1.56 -14.65 -12.01
C GLU A 126 2.45 -13.77 -11.11
N HIS A 127 2.14 -12.48 -10.99
CA HIS A 127 3.02 -11.53 -10.31
C HIS A 127 2.40 -10.84 -9.12
N PHE A 128 1.24 -10.19 -9.28
CA PHE A 128 0.67 -9.32 -8.25
C PHE A 128 -0.07 -10.09 -7.15
N SER A 129 -0.68 -11.23 -7.46
CA SER A 129 -1.30 -12.12 -6.48
C SER A 129 -0.34 -13.11 -5.81
N VAL A 130 0.95 -13.06 -6.16
CA VAL A 130 1.97 -13.98 -5.64
C VAL A 130 2.87 -13.25 -4.64
N GLU A 131 3.20 -13.92 -3.54
CA GLU A 131 4.21 -13.44 -2.59
C GLU A 131 5.62 -13.86 -3.04
N HIS A 132 6.56 -12.92 -2.99
CA HIS A 132 7.93 -13.10 -3.48
C HIS A 132 8.92 -13.12 -2.31
N ASP A 133 9.69 -14.20 -2.13
CA ASP A 133 10.83 -14.23 -1.19
C ASP A 133 12.14 -14.35 -1.98
N PRO A 134 12.76 -13.24 -2.40
CA PRO A 134 14.00 -13.27 -3.17
C PRO A 134 15.20 -13.71 -2.33
N THR A 135 15.07 -13.81 -1.01
CA THR A 135 16.20 -14.07 -0.09
C THR A 135 16.35 -15.54 0.26
N GLY A 136 15.24 -16.27 0.37
CA GLY A 136 15.23 -17.71 0.64
C GLY A 136 15.94 -18.13 1.92
N LEU A 137 15.99 -17.28 2.95
CA LEU A 137 16.71 -17.59 4.19
C LEU A 137 16.02 -18.70 4.98
N ALA A 138 16.81 -19.61 5.54
CA ALA A 138 16.28 -20.71 6.35
C ALA A 138 15.68 -20.24 7.68
N CYS A 139 16.25 -19.20 8.29
CA CYS A 139 15.88 -18.70 9.61
C CYS A 139 14.75 -17.65 9.59
N GLU A 140 14.43 -17.11 8.42
CA GLU A 140 13.56 -15.94 8.28
C GLU A 140 12.88 -15.94 6.90
N ALA A 141 11.55 -15.86 6.88
CA ALA A 141 10.80 -15.60 5.64
C ALA A 141 10.75 -14.09 5.43
N ASN A 142 10.99 -13.65 4.20
CA ASN A 142 11.05 -12.24 3.82
C ASN A 142 10.24 -12.03 2.55
N LEU A 143 8.94 -11.89 2.77
CA LEU A 143 7.94 -11.87 1.72
C LEU A 143 7.74 -10.42 1.26
N PHE A 144 7.72 -10.25 -0.05
CA PHE A 144 7.32 -9.02 -0.72
C PHE A 144 6.04 -9.31 -1.49
N ARG A 145 4.98 -8.56 -1.21
CA ARG A 145 3.66 -8.78 -1.78
C ARG A 145 2.97 -7.47 -2.13
N TYR A 146 1.93 -7.56 -2.92
CA TYR A 146 1.10 -6.41 -3.33
C TYR A 146 -0.28 -6.55 -2.68
N ARG A 147 -0.83 -5.43 -2.19
CA ARG A 147 -2.18 -5.34 -1.64
C ARG A 147 -2.97 -4.38 -2.52
N PRO A 148 -4.12 -4.78 -3.09
CA PRO A 148 -4.97 -3.87 -3.85
C PRO A 148 -5.29 -2.58 -3.07
N LEU A 149 -5.41 -1.46 -3.77
CA LEU A 149 -6.06 -0.27 -3.22
C LEU A 149 -7.56 -0.57 -3.04
N ASP A 150 -8.20 0.08 -2.07
CA ASP A 150 -9.62 -0.16 -1.84
C ASP A 150 -10.48 0.60 -2.88
N ARG A 151 -10.07 1.83 -3.16
CA ARG A 151 -10.80 2.75 -4.04
C ARG A 151 -9.91 3.83 -4.66
N ILE A 152 -10.20 4.17 -5.91
CA ILE A 152 -9.59 5.28 -6.64
C ILE A 152 -10.65 6.17 -7.30
N VAL A 153 -10.24 7.38 -7.68
CA VAL A 153 -10.94 8.17 -8.71
C VAL A 153 -10.24 7.97 -10.04
N LEU A 154 -11.00 7.68 -11.09
CA LEU A 154 -10.55 7.70 -12.47
C LEU A 154 -11.04 8.98 -13.14
N ARG A 155 -10.12 9.92 -13.41
CA ARG A 155 -10.43 11.23 -13.98
C ARG A 155 -10.01 11.34 -15.44
N TYR A 156 -10.93 11.74 -16.30
CA TYR A 156 -10.77 11.83 -17.76
C TYR A 156 -11.60 12.99 -18.32
N GLY A 157 -11.47 13.27 -19.61
CA GLY A 157 -12.12 14.39 -20.26
C GLY A 157 -12.48 14.13 -21.72
N PRO A 158 -12.94 15.16 -22.43
CA PRO A 158 -13.45 15.02 -23.80
C PRO A 158 -12.38 14.63 -24.83
N SER A 159 -11.12 14.93 -24.55
CA SER A 159 -9.96 14.60 -25.41
C SER A 159 -9.27 13.28 -25.02
N THR A 160 -9.77 12.58 -24.01
CA THR A 160 -9.19 11.31 -23.58
C THR A 160 -9.39 10.25 -24.64
N ASP A 161 -8.34 9.50 -24.97
CA ASP A 161 -8.43 8.34 -25.86
C ASP A 161 -9.33 7.26 -25.20
N PRO A 162 -10.42 6.83 -25.85
CA PRO A 162 -11.27 5.75 -25.33
C PRO A 162 -10.51 4.46 -25.01
N ALA A 163 -9.46 4.13 -25.76
CA ALA A 163 -8.66 2.93 -25.54
C ALA A 163 -7.81 3.03 -24.27
N GLU A 164 -7.20 4.19 -23.99
CA GLU A 164 -6.46 4.43 -22.75
C GLU A 164 -7.39 4.39 -21.52
N LEU A 165 -8.61 4.91 -21.67
CA LEU A 165 -9.61 4.88 -20.62
C LEU A 165 -10.12 3.46 -20.33
N ASP A 166 -10.38 2.66 -21.37
CA ASP A 166 -10.77 1.25 -21.22
C ASP A 166 -9.66 0.43 -20.57
N LEU A 167 -8.41 0.67 -20.96
CA LEU A 167 -7.24 0.04 -20.36
C LEU A 167 -7.13 0.33 -18.86
N ALA A 168 -7.26 1.60 -18.45
CA ALA A 168 -7.22 1.97 -17.03
C ALA A 168 -8.38 1.34 -16.23
N ARG A 169 -9.58 1.25 -16.82
CA ARG A 169 -10.73 0.56 -16.22
C ARG A 169 -10.49 -0.94 -16.08
N ARG A 170 -9.95 -1.59 -17.12
CA ARG A 170 -9.59 -3.01 -17.11
C ARG A 170 -8.55 -3.30 -16.03
N ALA A 171 -7.51 -2.47 -15.91
CA ALA A 171 -6.52 -2.62 -14.85
C ALA A 171 -7.18 -2.59 -13.46
N ALA A 172 -8.05 -1.60 -13.20
CA ALA A 172 -8.75 -1.46 -11.93
C ALA A 172 -9.67 -2.65 -11.65
N HIS A 173 -10.37 -3.15 -12.67
CA HIS A 173 -11.22 -4.33 -12.57
C HIS A 173 -10.42 -5.59 -12.19
N VAL A 174 -9.31 -5.86 -12.89
CA VAL A 174 -8.43 -7.01 -12.63
C VAL A 174 -7.85 -6.96 -11.20
N ALA A 175 -7.45 -5.77 -10.75
CA ALA A 175 -6.92 -5.58 -9.40
C ALA A 175 -8.01 -5.61 -8.30
N GLY A 176 -9.30 -5.65 -8.66
CA GLY A 176 -10.42 -5.61 -7.72
C GLY A 176 -10.63 -4.26 -7.03
N VAL A 177 -10.16 -3.16 -7.65
CA VAL A 177 -10.19 -1.81 -7.08
C VAL A 177 -11.49 -1.10 -7.46
N SER A 178 -12.17 -0.50 -6.48
CA SER A 178 -13.39 0.30 -6.73
C SER A 178 -13.05 1.60 -7.46
N VAL A 179 -13.77 1.91 -8.54
CA VAL A 179 -13.55 3.13 -9.35
C VAL A 179 -14.69 4.12 -9.16
N ILE A 180 -14.34 5.35 -8.77
CA ILE A 180 -15.20 6.52 -8.88
C ILE A 180 -14.87 7.24 -10.19
N GLU A 181 -15.83 7.31 -11.10
CA GLU A 181 -15.70 8.02 -12.37
C GLU A 181 -15.75 9.55 -12.15
N SER A 182 -14.86 10.29 -12.82
CA SER A 182 -14.79 11.76 -12.78
C SER A 182 -14.54 12.32 -14.18
N ASP A 183 -15.57 12.88 -14.79
CA ASP A 183 -15.52 13.40 -16.15
C ASP A 183 -15.42 14.93 -16.14
N THR A 184 -14.38 15.50 -16.73
CA THR A 184 -14.18 16.96 -16.75
C THR A 184 -15.26 17.73 -17.51
N ARG A 185 -16.08 17.07 -18.33
CA ARG A 185 -17.28 17.66 -18.97
C ARG A 185 -18.37 18.03 -17.97
N HIS A 186 -18.39 17.35 -16.83
CA HIS A 186 -19.46 17.42 -15.84
C HIS A 186 -18.95 17.78 -14.43
N GLU A 187 -17.65 17.64 -14.17
CA GLU A 187 -17.02 17.89 -12.89
C GLU A 187 -15.71 18.66 -13.04
N SER A 188 -15.72 19.94 -12.65
CA SER A 188 -14.51 20.77 -12.61
C SER A 188 -13.53 20.28 -11.53
N ASP A 189 -12.28 20.77 -11.60
CA ASP A 189 -11.28 20.47 -10.57
C ASP A 189 -11.72 20.96 -9.19
N GLU A 190 -12.39 22.10 -9.09
CA GLU A 190 -12.94 22.65 -7.85
C GLU A 190 -14.04 21.76 -7.28
N ALA A 191 -14.91 21.24 -8.14
CA ALA A 191 -15.99 20.34 -7.73
C ALA A 191 -15.45 19.02 -7.18
N LEU A 192 -14.48 18.39 -7.88
CA LEU A 192 -13.83 17.19 -7.38
C LEU A 192 -13.04 17.47 -6.09
N ALA A 193 -12.30 18.58 -6.05
CA ALA A 193 -11.54 19.00 -4.87
C ALA A 193 -12.43 19.19 -3.63
N ALA A 194 -13.64 19.74 -3.81
CA ALA A 194 -14.56 20.01 -2.72
C ALA A 194 -15.09 18.73 -2.04
N ARG A 195 -15.34 17.67 -2.81
CA ARG A 195 -15.85 16.39 -2.27
C ARG A 195 -14.76 15.36 -1.96
N LEU A 196 -13.50 15.63 -2.33
CA LEU A 196 -12.37 14.71 -2.13
C LEU A 196 -12.26 14.14 -0.70
N PRO A 197 -12.47 14.93 0.37
CA PRO A 197 -12.42 14.42 1.74
C PRO A 197 -13.43 13.32 2.06
N ASP A 198 -14.54 13.25 1.31
CA ASP A 198 -15.65 12.32 1.57
C ASP A 198 -15.54 11.03 0.74
N LEU A 199 -14.56 10.92 -0.17
CA LEU A 199 -14.50 9.81 -1.12
C LEU A 199 -13.80 8.57 -0.58
N ASP A 200 -12.99 8.73 0.47
CA ASP A 200 -12.15 7.68 1.05
C ASP A 200 -11.36 6.95 -0.04
N ILE A 201 -10.47 7.70 -0.71
CA ILE A 201 -9.64 7.20 -1.81
C ILE A 201 -8.17 7.35 -1.49
N GLU A 202 -7.34 6.48 -2.08
CA GLU A 202 -5.89 6.54 -1.93
C GLU A 202 -5.21 7.24 -3.12
N ARG A 203 -5.88 7.29 -4.27
CA ARG A 203 -5.30 7.74 -5.53
C ARG A 203 -6.33 8.32 -6.48
N ILE A 204 -5.91 9.31 -7.26
CA ILE A 204 -6.63 9.81 -8.44
C ILE A 204 -5.78 9.44 -9.66
N ARG A 205 -6.30 8.56 -10.52
CA ARG A 205 -5.70 8.19 -11.81
C ARG A 205 -6.19 9.18 -12.87
N LEU A 206 -5.28 9.97 -13.44
CA LEU A 206 -5.59 10.90 -14.54
C LEU A 206 -5.34 10.21 -15.87
N VAL A 207 -6.31 10.27 -16.80
CA VAL A 207 -6.20 9.67 -18.13
C VAL A 207 -6.54 10.70 -19.21
N GLY A 208 -5.55 11.07 -20.03
CA GLY A 208 -5.70 12.10 -21.07
C GLY A 208 -6.01 13.52 -20.54
N VAL A 209 -5.83 13.75 -19.24
CA VAL A 209 -6.11 15.04 -18.57
C VAL A 209 -5.04 15.42 -17.57
N THR A 210 -4.98 16.70 -17.23
CA THR A 210 -4.07 17.24 -16.21
C THR A 210 -4.86 17.85 -15.06
N ALA A 211 -4.45 17.59 -13.82
CA ALA A 211 -5.03 18.28 -12.67
C ALA A 211 -4.56 19.74 -12.62
N GLY A 212 -5.50 20.66 -12.45
CA GLY A 212 -5.26 22.06 -12.16
C GLY A 212 -4.86 22.30 -10.69
N THR A 213 -4.57 23.57 -10.38
CA THR A 213 -4.01 23.97 -9.08
C THR A 213 -4.93 23.67 -7.90
N SER A 214 -6.24 23.82 -8.06
CA SER A 214 -7.25 23.54 -7.03
C SER A 214 -7.23 22.07 -6.62
N LEU A 215 -7.34 21.17 -7.60
CA LEU A 215 -7.27 19.72 -7.37
C LEU A 215 -5.91 19.28 -6.81
N ARG A 216 -4.79 19.82 -7.32
CA ARG A 216 -3.45 19.53 -6.77
C ARG A 216 -3.31 19.91 -5.31
N ARG A 217 -3.84 21.08 -4.91
CA ARG A 217 -3.83 21.53 -3.50
C ARG A 217 -4.69 20.63 -2.62
N ALA A 218 -5.89 20.29 -3.08
CA ALA A 218 -6.79 19.41 -2.34
C ALA A 218 -6.21 18.00 -2.19
N ALA A 219 -5.68 17.42 -3.26
CA ALA A 219 -5.01 16.12 -3.23
C ALA A 219 -3.82 16.11 -2.26
N ASN A 220 -2.98 17.15 -2.28
CA ASN A 220 -1.90 17.28 -1.30
C ASN A 220 -2.42 17.39 0.14
N ALA A 221 -3.43 18.23 0.40
CA ALA A 221 -4.02 18.36 1.74
C ALA A 221 -4.63 17.04 2.25
N ALA A 222 -5.24 16.27 1.36
CA ALA A 222 -5.82 14.96 1.64
C ALA A 222 -4.78 13.81 1.59
N GLN A 223 -3.52 14.09 1.24
CA GLN A 223 -2.46 13.09 1.05
C GLN A 223 -2.81 12.02 -0.02
N VAL A 224 -3.58 12.42 -1.04
CA VAL A 224 -3.98 11.57 -2.16
C VAL A 224 -2.99 11.75 -3.31
N HIS A 225 -2.46 10.64 -3.83
CA HIS A 225 -1.54 10.70 -4.97
C HIS A 225 -2.29 10.96 -6.28
N LEU A 226 -1.82 11.93 -7.06
CA LEU A 226 -2.23 12.13 -8.45
C LEU A 226 -1.31 11.29 -9.36
N ALA A 227 -1.83 10.19 -9.89
CA ALA A 227 -1.14 9.35 -10.86
C ALA A 227 -1.42 9.85 -12.28
N ASP A 228 -0.47 10.64 -12.82
CA ASP A 228 -0.61 11.40 -14.06
C ASP A 228 0.24 10.87 -15.23
N GLN A 229 0.89 9.72 -15.06
CA GLN A 229 1.56 9.02 -16.15
C GLN A 229 0.54 8.51 -17.19
N PRO A 230 0.81 8.60 -18.50
CA PRO A 230 -0.07 8.01 -19.51
C PRO A 230 -0.30 6.51 -19.26
N PRO A 231 -1.52 5.98 -19.46
CA PRO A 231 -1.74 4.55 -19.33
C PRO A 231 -0.92 3.75 -20.32
N VAL A 232 -0.38 2.62 -19.87
CA VAL A 232 0.42 1.72 -20.72
C VAL A 232 -0.15 0.30 -20.72
N PRO A 233 -0.11 -0.43 -21.85
CA PRO A 233 -0.65 -1.79 -21.91
C PRO A 233 0.28 -2.84 -21.32
N GLN A 234 1.40 -2.44 -20.72
CA GLN A 234 2.29 -3.32 -19.97
C GLN A 234 1.77 -3.46 -18.55
N GLY A 235 1.20 -4.63 -18.23
CA GLY A 235 0.53 -4.89 -16.96
C GLY A 235 1.47 -4.75 -15.77
N ARG A 236 2.76 -5.07 -15.95
CA ARG A 236 3.80 -4.90 -14.92
C ARG A 236 3.99 -3.44 -14.48
N VAL A 237 3.57 -2.48 -15.31
CA VAL A 237 3.64 -1.04 -15.03
C VAL A 237 2.27 -0.52 -14.62
N GLU A 238 1.22 -0.73 -15.42
CA GLU A 238 -0.09 -0.12 -15.15
C GLU A 238 -0.71 -0.61 -13.83
N LEU A 239 -0.58 -1.90 -13.51
CA LEU A 239 -1.15 -2.46 -12.27
C LEU A 239 -0.45 -1.91 -11.00
N LEU A 240 0.76 -1.34 -11.09
CA LEU A 240 1.40 -0.64 -9.96
C LEU A 240 0.62 0.61 -9.53
N HIS A 241 -0.20 1.17 -10.42
CA HIS A 241 -1.10 2.26 -10.06
C HIS A 241 -2.25 1.83 -9.14
N LEU A 242 -2.43 0.53 -8.90
CA LEU A 242 -3.61 -0.04 -8.26
C LEU A 242 -3.31 -0.86 -7.00
N VAL A 243 -2.04 -0.87 -6.57
CA VAL A 243 -1.59 -1.65 -5.43
C VAL A 243 -0.71 -0.83 -4.49
N ARG A 244 -0.67 -1.29 -3.23
CA ARG A 244 0.29 -0.95 -2.19
C ARG A 244 1.30 -2.07 -2.09
N GLU A 245 2.58 -1.74 -2.03
CA GLU A 245 3.60 -2.75 -1.71
C GLU A 245 3.60 -3.05 -0.21
N GLN A 246 3.85 -4.30 0.16
CA GLN A 246 4.01 -4.73 1.56
C GLN A 246 5.20 -5.67 1.70
N SER A 247 5.99 -5.46 2.76
CA SER A 247 7.05 -6.36 3.17
C SER A 247 6.61 -7.07 4.45
N VAL A 248 6.69 -8.40 4.50
CA VAL A 248 6.35 -9.22 5.65
C VAL A 248 7.57 -10.06 6.04
N SER A 249 8.09 -9.84 7.24
CA SER A 249 9.27 -10.57 7.74
C SER A 249 8.93 -11.42 8.96
N ILE A 250 9.20 -12.71 8.88
CA ILE A 250 8.72 -13.72 9.84
C ILE A 250 9.89 -14.59 10.30
N THR A 251 10.13 -14.65 11.60
CA THR A 251 11.09 -15.61 12.16
C THR A 251 10.62 -17.05 11.95
N ARG A 252 11.50 -17.91 11.39
CA ARG A 252 11.17 -19.31 11.03
C ARG A 252 11.78 -20.36 11.97
N HIS A 253 12.27 -19.96 13.13
CA HIS A 253 12.83 -20.89 14.09
C HIS A 253 12.39 -20.58 15.52
N ARG A 254 12.46 -21.60 16.37
CA ARG A 254 12.41 -21.44 17.82
C ARG A 254 13.77 -21.77 18.40
N PHE A 255 14.50 -20.71 18.80
CA PHE A 255 15.87 -20.82 19.31
C PHE A 255 16.81 -21.60 18.38
N GLY A 256 16.76 -21.33 17.08
CA GLY A 256 17.59 -21.99 16.06
C GLY A 256 16.99 -23.29 15.48
N ASN A 257 15.99 -23.89 16.13
CA ASN A 257 15.29 -25.05 15.58
C ASN A 257 14.24 -24.61 14.55
N PRO A 258 14.33 -25.04 13.27
CA PRO A 258 13.36 -24.64 12.25
C PRO A 258 11.94 -25.05 12.61
N LEU A 259 10.98 -24.16 12.36
CA LEU A 259 9.56 -24.46 12.54
C LEU A 259 9.07 -25.38 11.39
N PRO A 260 8.27 -26.42 11.69
CA PRO A 260 7.73 -27.31 10.68
C PRO A 260 6.68 -26.61 9.82
N GLY A 261 6.67 -26.89 8.51
CA GLY A 261 5.65 -26.44 7.56
C GLY A 261 5.99 -25.20 6.74
N ARG A 262 5.25 -25.01 5.64
CA ARG A 262 5.05 -23.69 5.03
C ARG A 262 3.94 -23.00 5.83
N TRP A 263 4.10 -21.70 6.12
CA TRP A 263 3.04 -20.90 6.75
C TRP A 263 1.74 -21.02 5.94
N PRO A 264 0.55 -20.92 6.57
CA PRO A 264 -0.70 -20.88 5.83
C PRO A 264 -0.62 -19.76 4.79
N ARG A 265 -0.91 -20.12 3.54
CA ARG A 265 -1.07 -19.17 2.43
C ARG A 265 -2.41 -18.48 2.56
#